data_AF-A0A2N5ST96-F1
#
_entry.id   AF-A0A2N5ST96-F1
#
_cell.length_a   1.000
_cell.length_b   1.000
_cell.length_c   1.000
_cell.angle_alpha   90.00
_cell.angle_beta   90.00
_cell.angle_gamma   90.00
#
_symmetry.space_group_name_H-M   'P 1'
#
loop_
_entity.id
_entity.type
_entity.pdbx_description
1 polymer ?
#
loop_
_entity_poly.entity_id
_entity_poly.type
_entity_poly.pdbx_seq_one_letter_code
_entity_poly.pdbx_strand_id
1 'polypeptide(L)'
;MESSYPGDLERVVDLPRSSPGDVRTVEASVGPESSSSSNQTGSEVPGVQIPNGAEEPVAPVVLVVSEEENRTMVLEANSIPSWDQVMQTLSPENQILFENTYDGLHRLIYEITNDHYRTHFSSEEISDYTGDVNELMRITASIPPEIAIILSEYFEHATEELARLHPIVLQRQYVVASLDYLTRNNPRPLCPNTFPIGPSDHACVICFESYAEEDVIVVLPCHRSHHFHRACVEKWLLRLIPEPLTCPNCRTQLAL
;
A
#
# COMPACT_ATOMS: atom_id res chain seq x y z
N MET A 1 -32.74 -64.79 -10.76
CA MET A 1 -32.28 -65.07 -9.38
C MET A 1 -31.93 -63.71 -8.78
N GLU A 2 -32.91 -62.82 -8.52
CA GLU A 2 -33.94 -62.88 -7.46
C GLU A 2 -33.27 -63.26 -6.13
N SER A 3 -33.21 -62.40 -5.11
CA SER A 3 -34.33 -61.76 -4.40
C SER A 3 -33.84 -60.51 -3.62
N SER A 4 -34.47 -59.33 -3.73
CA SER A 4 -35.66 -58.84 -3.01
C SER A 4 -35.42 -58.31 -1.59
N TYR A 5 -35.57 -56.97 -1.47
CA TYR A 5 -35.86 -56.04 -0.34
C TYR A 5 -36.99 -56.52 0.64
N PRO A 6 -37.48 -55.82 1.71
CA PRO A 6 -37.47 -54.35 2.01
C PRO A 6 -37.50 -53.89 3.51
N GLY A 7 -37.63 -52.57 3.74
CA GLY A 7 -38.31 -51.93 4.90
C GLY A 7 -37.40 -51.41 6.00
N ASP A 8 -37.49 -50.19 6.56
CA ASP A 8 -38.63 -49.30 6.71
C ASP A 8 -38.24 -47.80 6.80
N LEU A 9 -39.17 -46.99 6.31
CA LEU A 9 -39.24 -45.53 6.40
C LEU A 9 -39.98 -45.09 7.69
N GLU A 10 -39.82 -43.80 7.99
CA GLU A 10 -40.65 -42.91 8.84
C GLU A 10 -40.31 -42.82 10.34
N ARG A 11 -39.93 -41.61 10.80
CA ARG A 11 -40.92 -40.61 11.24
C ARG A 11 -40.30 -39.24 11.55
N VAL A 12 -40.89 -38.24 10.92
CA VAL A 12 -40.84 -36.81 11.27
C VAL A 12 -41.79 -36.61 12.46
N VAL A 13 -41.33 -35.95 13.54
CA VAL A 13 -42.21 -35.44 14.61
C VAL A 13 -41.65 -34.12 15.17
N ASP A 14 -42.26 -33.04 14.69
CA ASP A 14 -42.73 -31.85 15.41
C ASP A 14 -41.80 -30.88 16.15
N LEU A 15 -41.76 -29.66 15.58
CA LEU A 15 -41.59 -28.36 16.25
C LEU A 15 -42.82 -28.01 17.10
N PRO A 16 -42.66 -27.15 18.12
CA PRO A 16 -43.67 -26.16 18.47
C PRO A 16 -43.23 -24.75 18.07
N ARG A 17 -44.08 -24.12 17.25
CA ARG A 17 -44.21 -22.66 17.12
C ARG A 17 -44.69 -22.07 18.45
N SER A 18 -44.19 -20.88 18.82
CA SER A 18 -45.00 -19.74 19.27
C SER A 18 -44.17 -18.46 19.38
N SER A 19 -44.57 -17.46 18.59
CA SER A 19 -44.33 -16.00 18.68
C SER A 19 -45.10 -15.39 19.88
N PRO A 20 -45.27 -14.05 20.09
CA PRO A 20 -44.66 -12.84 19.48
C PRO A 20 -44.31 -11.70 20.49
N GLY A 21 -43.61 -10.67 20.00
CA GLY A 21 -43.87 -9.24 20.26
C GLY A 21 -43.53 -8.62 21.63
N ASP A 22 -42.71 -7.57 21.63
CA ASP A 22 -43.23 -6.26 22.02
C ASP A 22 -42.46 -5.10 21.38
N VAL A 23 -43.21 -4.08 21.00
CA VAL A 23 -42.79 -2.82 20.39
C VAL A 23 -42.87 -1.75 21.47
N ARG A 24 -42.02 -0.70 21.39
CA ARG A 24 -42.22 0.72 21.75
C ARG A 24 -40.95 1.28 22.40
N THR A 25 -40.54 2.55 22.28
CA THR A 25 -40.93 3.77 21.53
C THR A 25 -39.91 4.84 21.97
N VAL A 26 -39.33 5.56 21.01
CA VAL A 26 -39.14 7.05 20.91
C VAL A 26 -38.64 7.76 22.20
N GLU A 27 -37.58 8.58 22.16
CA GLU A 27 -37.71 10.00 21.78
C GLU A 27 -36.39 10.66 21.36
N ALA A 28 -36.51 11.42 20.26
CA ALA A 28 -35.62 12.51 19.89
C ALA A 28 -35.92 13.74 20.77
N SER A 29 -34.94 14.64 20.91
CA SER A 29 -35.24 16.03 21.25
C SER A 29 -34.32 16.98 20.49
N VAL A 30 -35.01 17.92 19.84
CA VAL A 30 -34.59 19.05 19.03
C VAL A 30 -34.06 20.17 19.93
N GLY A 31 -33.22 21.07 19.37
CA GLY A 31 -32.76 22.34 20.00
C GLY A 31 -33.89 23.35 20.24
N PRO A 32 -33.70 24.68 20.16
CA PRO A 32 -32.52 25.49 19.78
C PRO A 32 -32.32 26.72 20.72
N GLU A 33 -31.73 27.81 20.18
CA GLU A 33 -31.71 29.23 20.65
C GLU A 33 -30.37 29.71 21.28
N SER A 34 -29.57 30.54 20.58
CA SER A 34 -29.65 32.01 20.37
C SER A 34 -29.17 32.77 21.63
N SER A 35 -28.43 33.89 21.65
CA SER A 35 -28.18 35.05 20.78
C SER A 35 -26.86 35.70 21.28
N SER A 36 -26.13 36.59 20.59
CA SER A 36 -26.44 38.04 20.55
C SER A 36 -25.38 38.83 19.75
N SER A 37 -25.89 39.74 18.90
CA SER A 37 -25.48 41.14 18.63
C SER A 37 -24.04 41.45 18.16
N SER A 38 -23.85 41.88 16.90
CA SER A 38 -24.10 43.23 16.32
C SER A 38 -23.08 44.29 16.73
N ASN A 39 -22.29 44.78 15.76
CA ASN A 39 -22.31 46.20 15.37
C ASN A 39 -21.59 46.45 14.03
N GLN A 40 -22.31 47.19 13.17
CA GLN A 40 -21.82 47.83 11.96
C GLN A 40 -21.08 49.12 12.30
N THR A 41 -20.00 49.41 11.59
CA THR A 41 -19.65 50.78 11.22
C THR A 41 -19.01 50.78 9.84
N GLY A 42 -19.64 51.47 8.89
CA GLY A 42 -19.12 51.67 7.54
C GLY A 42 -18.07 52.77 7.47
N SER A 43 -17.18 52.64 6.49
CA SER A 43 -16.51 53.76 5.84
C SER A 43 -16.17 53.34 4.41
N GLU A 44 -16.87 53.95 3.46
CA GLU A 44 -16.58 53.92 2.03
C GLU A 44 -15.32 54.74 1.73
N VAL A 45 -14.43 54.20 0.88
CA VAL A 45 -13.38 54.93 0.16
C VAL A 45 -13.31 54.36 -1.28
N PRO A 46 -13.05 55.18 -2.32
CA PRO A 46 -13.54 54.94 -3.69
C PRO A 46 -12.80 53.85 -4.48
N GLY A 47 -13.55 53.24 -5.40
CA GLY A 47 -13.11 52.16 -6.26
C GLY A 47 -11.93 52.51 -7.18
N VAL A 48 -10.92 51.65 -7.14
CA VAL A 48 -9.91 51.51 -8.19
C VAL A 48 -10.44 50.46 -9.17
N GLN A 49 -10.71 50.88 -10.41
CA GLN A 49 -11.00 49.97 -11.52
C GLN A 49 -9.71 49.21 -11.85
N ILE A 50 -9.68 47.91 -11.60
CA ILE A 50 -8.64 47.02 -12.12
C ILE A 50 -9.00 46.70 -13.57
N PRO A 51 -8.13 47.01 -14.57
CA PRO A 51 -8.38 46.55 -15.92
C PRO A 51 -8.21 45.03 -15.97
N ASN A 52 -9.21 44.34 -16.55
CA ASN A 52 -9.13 42.94 -16.94
C ASN A 52 -7.97 42.75 -17.93
N GLY A 53 -6.78 42.49 -17.41
CA GLY A 53 -5.72 41.84 -18.16
C GLY A 53 -6.02 40.35 -18.15
N ALA A 54 -6.16 39.76 -19.34
CA ALA A 54 -6.10 38.31 -19.46
C ALA A 54 -4.79 37.84 -18.83
N GLU A 55 -4.88 37.07 -17.73
CA GLU A 55 -3.73 36.33 -17.23
C GLU A 55 -3.37 35.31 -18.31
N GLU A 56 -2.34 35.61 -19.10
CA GLU A 56 -1.69 34.56 -19.88
C GLU A 56 -1.17 33.50 -18.89
N PRO A 57 -1.33 32.21 -19.18
CA PRO A 57 -0.83 31.17 -18.31
C PRO A 57 0.69 31.29 -18.26
N VAL A 58 1.21 31.73 -17.10
CA VAL A 58 2.65 31.74 -16.83
C VAL A 58 3.10 30.29 -16.94
N ALA A 59 3.93 30.00 -17.94
CA ALA A 59 4.48 28.67 -18.14
C ALA A 59 5.21 28.22 -16.86
N PRO A 60 5.09 26.94 -16.44
CA PRO A 60 5.84 26.46 -15.29
C PRO A 60 7.33 26.70 -15.53
N VAL A 61 8.04 27.19 -14.52
CA VAL A 61 9.49 27.43 -14.58
C VAL A 61 10.14 26.36 -13.72
N VAL A 62 11.01 25.55 -14.31
CA VAL A 62 11.81 24.57 -13.56
C VAL A 62 13.12 25.27 -13.17
N LEU A 63 13.29 25.47 -11.87
CA LEU A 63 14.50 26.04 -11.30
C LEU A 63 15.50 24.92 -11.05
N VAL A 64 16.50 24.79 -11.91
CA VAL A 64 17.61 23.88 -11.67
C VAL A 64 18.70 24.64 -10.90
N VAL A 65 18.94 24.21 -9.67
CA VAL A 65 20.00 24.74 -8.82
C VAL A 65 21.12 23.70 -8.76
N SER A 66 22.28 24.00 -9.36
CA SER A 66 23.51 23.23 -9.11
C SER A 66 24.23 23.81 -7.90
N GLU A 67 24.57 22.98 -6.91
CA GLU A 67 25.24 23.44 -5.68
C GLU A 67 26.74 23.78 -5.87
N GLU A 68 27.36 23.38 -6.99
CA GLU A 68 28.81 23.55 -7.19
C GLU A 68 29.23 24.88 -7.83
N GLU A 69 28.32 25.59 -8.49
CA GLU A 69 28.53 26.97 -8.91
C GLU A 69 27.24 27.72 -8.62
N ASN A 70 27.34 28.88 -7.96
CA ASN A 70 26.25 29.81 -7.67
C ASN A 70 25.65 30.41 -8.97
N ARG A 71 25.20 29.54 -9.88
CA ARG A 71 24.68 29.80 -11.22
C ARG A 71 23.37 29.03 -11.34
N THR A 72 22.28 29.71 -11.05
CA THR A 72 20.93 29.18 -11.26
C THR A 72 20.72 29.03 -12.77
N MET A 73 20.56 27.78 -13.26
CA MET A 73 20.06 27.56 -14.62
C MET A 73 18.54 27.50 -14.56
N VAL A 74 17.91 28.57 -15.04
CA VAL A 74 16.46 28.64 -15.20
C VAL A 74 16.14 28.12 -16.59
N LEU A 75 15.57 26.93 -16.70
CA LEU A 75 15.04 26.40 -17.95
C LEU A 75 13.54 26.69 -17.99
N GLU A 76 13.09 27.46 -18.98
CA GLU A 76 11.66 27.64 -19.23
C GLU A 76 11.06 26.28 -19.64
N ALA A 77 9.94 25.83 -19.04
CA ALA A 77 9.40 24.48 -19.29
C ALA A 77 9.06 24.18 -20.77
N ASN A 78 8.86 25.22 -21.59
CA ASN A 78 8.64 25.07 -23.03
C ASN A 78 9.92 24.79 -23.84
N SER A 79 11.10 24.79 -23.19
CA SER A 79 12.41 24.56 -23.81
C SER A 79 13.08 23.27 -23.36
N ILE A 80 12.44 22.47 -22.49
CA ILE A 80 13.00 21.18 -22.04
C ILE A 80 12.86 20.17 -23.20
N PRO A 81 13.96 19.63 -23.73
CA PRO A 81 13.90 18.63 -24.78
C PRO A 81 13.24 17.34 -24.27
N SER A 82 12.45 16.71 -25.12
CA SER A 82 11.84 15.40 -24.86
C SER A 82 12.91 14.32 -24.65
N TRP A 83 12.54 13.24 -23.96
CA TRP A 83 13.43 12.09 -23.71
C TRP A 83 14.15 11.62 -24.99
N ASP A 84 13.41 11.42 -26.08
CA ASP A 84 13.97 11.00 -27.37
C ASP A 84 14.99 12.01 -27.93
N GLN A 85 14.72 13.30 -27.78
CA GLN A 85 15.65 14.36 -28.21
C GLN A 85 16.92 14.36 -27.38
N VAL A 86 16.82 14.11 -26.07
CA VAL A 86 17.98 14.01 -25.17
C VAL A 86 18.79 12.77 -25.50
N MET A 87 18.16 11.60 -25.66
CA MET A 87 18.83 10.35 -26.02
C MET A 87 19.63 10.48 -27.32
N GLN A 88 19.07 11.12 -28.35
CA GLN A 88 19.75 11.35 -29.63
C GLN A 88 21.05 12.18 -29.53
N THR A 89 21.25 12.93 -28.43
CA THR A 89 22.51 13.67 -28.19
C THR A 89 23.66 12.78 -27.68
N LEU A 90 23.34 11.59 -27.21
CA LEU A 90 24.30 10.64 -26.62
C LEU A 90 24.84 9.66 -27.68
N SER A 91 25.94 8.96 -27.35
CA SER A 91 26.41 7.84 -28.18
C SER A 91 25.41 6.67 -28.15
N PRO A 92 25.36 5.81 -29.18
CA PRO A 92 24.43 4.66 -29.20
C PRO A 92 24.61 3.72 -28.00
N GLU A 93 25.83 3.55 -27.50
CA GLU A 93 26.11 2.73 -26.31
C GLU A 93 25.52 3.35 -25.04
N ASN A 94 25.68 4.67 -24.87
CA ASN A 94 25.12 5.38 -23.72
C ASN A 94 23.59 5.42 -23.80
N GLN A 95 23.00 5.64 -24.97
CA GLN A 95 21.55 5.59 -25.19
C GLN A 95 20.95 4.30 -24.63
N ILE A 96 21.50 3.16 -25.03
CA ILE A 96 21.06 1.84 -24.57
C ILE A 96 21.13 1.73 -23.04
N LEU A 97 22.21 2.21 -22.42
CA LEU A 97 22.33 2.19 -20.96
C LEU A 97 21.25 3.04 -20.27
N PHE A 98 21.07 4.29 -20.71
CA PHE A 98 20.08 5.20 -20.12
C PHE A 98 18.65 4.70 -20.31
N GLU A 99 18.29 4.24 -21.50
CA GLU A 99 16.97 3.66 -21.81
C GLU A 99 16.69 2.41 -20.97
N ASN A 100 17.62 1.45 -20.94
CA ASN A 100 17.44 0.23 -20.14
C ASN A 100 17.29 0.54 -18.65
N THR A 101 18.07 1.50 -18.14
CA THR A 101 17.97 1.89 -16.73
C THR A 101 16.64 2.57 -16.43
N TYR A 102 16.20 3.46 -17.31
CA TYR A 102 14.92 4.16 -17.19
C TYR A 102 13.75 3.18 -17.19
N ASP A 103 13.66 2.31 -18.20
CA ASP A 103 12.63 1.28 -18.30
C ASP A 103 12.68 0.30 -17.12
N GLY A 104 13.90 -0.05 -16.72
CA GLY A 104 14.20 -0.90 -15.58
C GLY A 104 13.62 -0.38 -14.26
N LEU A 105 13.86 0.91 -13.96
CA LEU A 105 13.31 1.57 -12.78
C LEU A 105 11.78 1.61 -12.81
N HIS A 106 11.18 1.94 -13.97
CA HIS A 106 9.72 1.95 -14.12
C HIS A 106 9.11 0.56 -13.92
N ARG A 107 9.76 -0.49 -14.43
CA ARG A 107 9.35 -1.87 -14.22
C ARG A 107 9.45 -2.28 -12.74
N LEU A 108 10.51 -1.85 -12.04
CA LEU A 108 10.66 -2.11 -10.60
C LEU A 108 9.57 -1.39 -9.78
N ILE A 109 9.30 -0.12 -10.08
CA ILE A 109 8.21 0.65 -9.45
C ILE A 109 6.86 -0.04 -9.67
N TYR A 110 6.60 -0.47 -10.90
CA TYR A 110 5.40 -1.21 -11.26
C TYR A 110 5.26 -2.49 -10.44
N GLU A 111 6.33 -3.27 -10.32
CA GLU A 111 6.33 -4.53 -9.55
C GLU A 111 6.01 -4.28 -8.07
N ILE A 112 6.70 -3.33 -7.43
CA ILE A 112 6.48 -3.00 -6.00
C ILE A 112 5.04 -2.54 -5.75
N THR A 113 4.51 -1.74 -6.68
CA THR A 113 3.17 -1.16 -6.58
C THR A 113 2.08 -2.21 -6.72
N ASN A 114 2.24 -3.16 -7.65
CA ASN A 114 1.17 -4.09 -8.00
C ASN A 114 1.28 -5.46 -7.30
N ASP A 115 2.46 -5.87 -6.83
CA ASP A 115 2.63 -7.07 -6.03
C ASP A 115 2.75 -6.74 -4.53
N HIS A 116 1.62 -6.81 -3.83
CA HIS A 116 1.55 -6.61 -2.38
C HIS A 116 2.25 -7.74 -1.57
N TYR A 117 2.55 -8.87 -2.20
CA TYR A 117 3.27 -10.00 -1.57
C TYR A 117 4.78 -9.91 -1.80
N ARG A 118 5.24 -9.03 -2.68
CA ARG A 118 6.67 -8.77 -2.88
C ARG A 118 7.24 -8.06 -1.66
N THR A 119 7.97 -8.82 -0.85
CA THR A 119 8.54 -8.36 0.41
C THR A 119 10.04 -8.12 0.34
N HIS A 120 10.77 -8.71 -0.60
CA HIS A 120 12.24 -8.60 -0.65
C HIS A 120 12.72 -8.43 -2.09
N PHE A 121 13.81 -7.70 -2.28
CA PHE A 121 14.56 -7.64 -3.52
C PHE A 121 16.02 -7.87 -3.19
N SER A 122 16.65 -8.83 -3.88
CA SER A 122 18.08 -9.04 -3.71
C SER A 122 18.87 -7.95 -4.44
N SER A 123 20.13 -7.72 -4.06
CA SER A 123 20.99 -6.78 -4.78
C SER A 123 21.20 -7.18 -6.25
N GLU A 124 21.26 -8.49 -6.52
CA GLU A 124 21.37 -9.03 -7.88
C GLU A 124 20.11 -8.72 -8.69
N GLU A 125 18.94 -8.98 -8.12
CA GLU A 125 17.67 -8.70 -8.78
C GLU A 125 17.49 -7.20 -9.04
N ILE A 126 17.83 -6.33 -8.09
CA ILE A 126 17.80 -4.87 -8.30
C ILE A 126 18.71 -4.51 -9.48
N SER A 127 19.91 -5.09 -9.55
CA SER A 127 20.83 -4.89 -10.68
C SER A 127 20.26 -5.40 -12.01
N ASP A 128 19.49 -6.49 -12.01
CA ASP A 128 18.79 -6.99 -13.21
C ASP A 128 17.69 -6.03 -13.69
N TYR A 129 17.10 -5.25 -12.77
CA TYR A 129 16.20 -4.16 -13.13
C TYR A 129 16.97 -2.96 -13.67
N THR A 130 17.91 -2.43 -12.91
CA THR A 130 18.46 -1.09 -13.14
C THR A 130 19.74 -1.08 -13.97
N GLY A 131 20.31 -2.25 -14.27
CA GLY A 131 21.62 -2.35 -14.90
C GLY A 131 22.75 -1.81 -14.02
N ASP A 132 23.85 -1.41 -14.65
CA ASP A 132 25.01 -0.84 -13.95
C ASP A 132 24.79 0.65 -13.65
N VAL A 133 24.19 0.92 -12.49
CA VAL A 133 23.95 2.29 -12.01
C VAL A 133 25.24 3.07 -11.73
N ASN A 134 26.35 2.38 -11.42
CA ASN A 134 27.64 3.06 -11.22
C ASN A 134 28.19 3.56 -12.56
N GLU A 135 28.02 2.75 -13.60
CA GLU A 135 28.34 3.15 -14.97
C GLU A 135 27.49 4.33 -15.44
N LEU A 136 26.19 4.29 -15.16
CA LEU A 136 25.27 5.38 -15.45
C LEU A 136 25.75 6.70 -14.82
N MET A 137 26.13 6.66 -13.53
CA MET A 137 26.64 7.84 -12.82
C MET A 137 27.97 8.34 -13.40
N ARG A 138 28.88 7.42 -13.77
CA ARG A 138 30.17 7.77 -14.38
C ARG A 138 30.00 8.45 -15.75
N ILE A 139 29.08 7.96 -16.57
CA ILE A 139 28.76 8.57 -17.86
C ILE A 139 28.08 9.92 -17.66
N THR A 140 27.14 10.02 -16.72
CA THR A 140 26.45 11.28 -16.37
C THR A 140 27.43 12.38 -15.95
N ALA A 141 28.49 12.02 -15.21
CA ALA A 141 29.55 12.96 -14.83
C ALA A 141 30.47 13.39 -15.98
N SER A 142 30.43 12.68 -17.12
CA SER A 142 31.32 12.90 -18.27
C SER A 142 30.66 13.63 -19.44
N ILE A 143 29.33 13.77 -19.44
CA ILE A 143 28.56 14.47 -20.47
C ILE A 143 28.42 15.97 -20.15
N PRO A 144 28.04 16.83 -21.12
CA PRO A 144 27.82 18.25 -20.87
C PRO A 144 26.83 18.49 -19.71
N PRO A 145 27.13 19.42 -18.78
CA PRO A 145 26.29 19.65 -17.60
C PRO A 145 24.82 19.95 -17.93
N GLU A 146 24.58 20.65 -19.04
CA GLU A 146 23.23 20.99 -19.49
C GLU A 146 22.40 19.73 -19.82
N ILE A 147 23.04 18.71 -20.41
CA ILE A 147 22.39 17.44 -20.75
C ILE A 147 22.25 16.57 -19.49
N ALA A 148 23.27 16.56 -18.63
CA ALA A 148 23.22 15.82 -17.36
C ALA A 148 22.07 16.28 -16.46
N ILE A 149 21.85 17.59 -16.36
CA ILE A 149 20.74 18.19 -15.62
C ILE A 149 19.38 17.64 -16.11
N ILE A 150 19.17 17.67 -17.43
CA ILE A 150 17.90 17.23 -18.02
C ILE A 150 17.70 15.74 -17.77
N LEU A 151 18.75 14.92 -17.95
CA LEU A 151 18.68 13.49 -17.67
C LEU A 151 18.31 13.23 -16.21
N SER A 152 18.98 13.90 -15.27
CA SER A 152 18.67 13.77 -13.84
C SER A 152 17.20 14.07 -13.55
N GLU A 153 16.61 15.09 -14.18
CA GLU A 153 15.18 15.42 -14.02
C GLU A 153 14.25 14.27 -14.46
N TYR A 154 14.57 13.56 -15.56
CA TYR A 154 13.81 12.38 -15.98
C TYR A 154 13.90 11.21 -15.00
N PHE A 155 15.05 11.03 -14.33
CA PHE A 155 15.24 9.99 -13.32
C PHE A 155 14.73 10.39 -11.94
N GLU A 156 14.62 11.69 -11.65
CA GLU A 156 14.16 12.22 -10.37
C GLU A 156 12.78 11.66 -10.01
N HIS A 157 11.83 11.67 -10.97
CA HIS A 157 10.49 11.14 -10.73
C HIS A 157 10.49 9.67 -10.30
N ALA A 158 11.27 8.83 -10.98
CA ALA A 158 11.38 7.41 -10.63
C ALA A 158 12.07 7.23 -9.26
N THR A 159 13.06 8.06 -8.95
CA THR A 159 13.78 8.05 -7.67
C THR A 159 12.86 8.44 -6.51
N GLU A 160 12.07 9.51 -6.68
CA GLU A 160 11.06 9.95 -5.71
C GLU A 160 10.01 8.86 -5.46
N GLU A 161 9.51 8.21 -6.51
CA GLU A 161 8.53 7.14 -6.38
C GLU A 161 9.11 5.91 -5.68
N LEU A 162 10.35 5.51 -5.99
CA LEU A 162 11.03 4.45 -5.24
C LEU A 162 11.24 4.82 -3.77
N ALA A 163 11.60 6.07 -3.47
CA ALA A 163 11.74 6.56 -2.10
C ALA A 163 10.39 6.52 -1.35
N ARG A 164 9.29 6.86 -2.02
CA ARG A 164 7.92 6.76 -1.48
C ARG A 164 7.50 5.32 -1.22
N LEU A 165 7.91 4.39 -2.07
CA LEU A 165 7.60 2.96 -1.96
C LEU A 165 8.50 2.21 -0.98
N HIS A 166 9.71 2.71 -0.70
CA HIS A 166 10.67 2.05 0.17
C HIS A 166 10.13 1.74 1.59
N PRO A 167 9.46 2.67 2.30
CA PRO A 167 8.82 2.37 3.58
C PRO A 167 7.77 1.25 3.50
N ILE A 168 7.04 1.15 2.38
CA ILE A 168 6.03 0.10 2.15
C ILE A 168 6.73 -1.28 2.09
N VAL A 169 7.82 -1.40 1.35
CA VAL A 169 8.60 -2.64 1.25
C VAL A 169 9.17 -3.03 2.62
N LEU A 170 9.73 -2.08 3.37
CA LEU A 170 10.23 -2.33 4.73
C LEU A 170 9.12 -2.81 5.68
N GLN A 171 7.93 -2.22 5.61
CA GLN A 171 6.81 -2.63 6.43
C GLN A 171 6.34 -4.06 6.07
N ARG A 172 6.36 -4.43 4.79
CA ARG A 172 6.07 -5.80 4.33
C ARG A 172 7.09 -6.80 4.92
N GLN A 173 8.39 -6.47 4.86
CA GLN A 173 9.45 -7.29 5.47
C GLN A 173 9.26 -7.45 6.97
N TYR A 174 8.92 -6.35 7.64
CA TYR A 174 8.68 -6.35 9.07
C TYR A 174 7.52 -7.28 9.46
N VAL A 175 6.41 -7.25 8.72
CA VAL A 175 5.28 -8.19 8.94
C VAL A 175 5.74 -9.63 8.84
N VAL A 176 6.47 -10.00 7.79
CA VAL A 176 6.98 -11.37 7.60
C VAL A 176 7.88 -11.77 8.78
N ALA A 177 8.82 -10.89 9.16
CA ALA A 177 9.73 -11.13 10.28
C ALA A 177 9.00 -11.26 11.63
N SER A 178 8.00 -10.43 11.90
CA SER A 178 7.18 -10.50 13.11
C SER A 178 6.35 -11.79 13.15
N LEU A 179 5.79 -12.23 12.02
CA LEU A 179 5.09 -13.52 11.94
C LEU A 179 6.05 -14.70 12.17
N ASP A 180 7.27 -14.66 11.65
CA ASP A 180 8.29 -15.68 11.91
C ASP A 180 8.73 -15.70 13.37
N TYR A 181 8.83 -14.54 14.00
CA TYR A 181 9.10 -14.43 15.44
C TYR A 181 7.95 -15.04 16.25
N LEU A 182 6.70 -14.67 15.96
CA LEU A 182 5.53 -15.21 16.66
C LEU A 182 5.42 -16.73 16.48
N THR A 183 5.67 -17.23 15.27
CA THR A 183 5.68 -18.67 14.98
C THR A 183 6.68 -19.40 15.87
N ARG A 184 7.92 -18.90 15.99
CA ARG A 184 8.97 -19.51 16.80
C ARG A 184 8.72 -19.42 18.31
N ASN A 185 8.03 -18.38 18.76
CA ASN A 185 7.82 -18.11 20.18
C ASN A 185 6.41 -18.48 20.67
N ASN A 186 5.55 -19.03 19.82
CA ASN A 186 4.21 -19.46 20.22
C ASN A 186 4.32 -20.67 21.17
N PRO A 187 3.89 -20.54 22.44
CA PRO A 187 4.10 -21.58 23.45
C PRO A 187 3.07 -22.73 23.38
N ARG A 188 2.36 -22.92 22.25
CA ARG A 188 1.30 -23.93 22.15
C ARG A 188 1.62 -25.02 21.13
N PRO A 189 1.72 -26.28 21.55
CA PRO A 189 1.26 -27.38 20.73
C PRO A 189 -0.27 -27.24 20.62
N LEU A 190 -0.78 -26.82 19.47
CA LEU A 190 -2.21 -26.92 19.14
C LEU A 190 -2.53 -28.40 18.85
N CYS A 191 -2.26 -29.28 19.80
CA CYS A 191 -2.72 -30.66 19.73
C CYS A 191 -4.24 -30.64 19.90
N PRO A 192 -5.02 -31.19 18.95
CA PRO A 192 -6.48 -31.24 19.06
C PRO A 192 -6.99 -31.98 20.31
N ASN A 193 -6.13 -32.81 20.93
CA ASN A 193 -6.51 -33.73 22.00
C ASN A 193 -6.31 -33.21 23.43
N THR A 194 -5.81 -32.00 23.65
CA THR A 194 -5.50 -31.52 25.02
C THR A 194 -6.58 -30.66 25.68
N PHE A 195 -7.60 -30.18 24.94
CA PHE A 195 -8.73 -29.47 25.55
C PHE A 195 -10.05 -29.74 24.80
N PRO A 196 -11.16 -30.07 25.50
CA PRO A 196 -12.48 -30.11 24.88
C PRO A 196 -12.96 -28.67 24.71
N ILE A 197 -12.72 -28.07 23.54
CA ILE A 197 -13.24 -26.75 23.19
C ILE A 197 -13.95 -26.88 21.84
N GLY A 198 -15.02 -26.10 21.65
CA GLY A 198 -15.94 -26.25 20.54
C GLY A 198 -15.27 -26.16 19.15
N PRO A 199 -15.97 -26.59 18.09
CA PRO A 199 -15.42 -26.74 16.73
C PRO A 199 -14.81 -25.46 16.11
N SER A 200 -15.10 -24.27 16.67
CA SER A 200 -14.53 -22.99 16.25
C SER A 200 -13.07 -22.77 16.67
N ASP A 201 -12.55 -23.52 17.65
CA ASP A 201 -11.19 -23.37 18.18
C ASP A 201 -10.14 -24.19 17.40
N HIS A 202 -10.55 -24.85 16.31
CA HIS A 202 -9.71 -25.76 15.53
C HIS A 202 -9.63 -25.41 14.04
N ALA A 203 -10.11 -24.24 13.63
CA ALA A 203 -10.09 -23.81 12.22
C ALA A 203 -9.52 -22.40 12.04
N CYS A 204 -8.98 -22.14 10.85
CA CYS A 204 -8.57 -20.80 10.45
C CYS A 204 -9.75 -20.04 9.87
N VAL A 205 -10.09 -18.89 10.45
CA VAL A 205 -11.24 -18.09 9.97
C VAL A 205 -11.00 -17.41 8.60
N ILE A 206 -9.78 -17.45 8.08
CA ILE A 206 -9.44 -16.85 6.77
C ILE A 206 -9.76 -17.83 5.63
N CYS A 207 -9.36 -19.09 5.75
CA CYS A 207 -9.62 -20.12 4.74
C CYS A 207 -10.76 -21.07 5.10
N PHE A 208 -11.26 -21.04 6.33
CA PHE A 208 -12.27 -21.93 6.90
C PHE A 208 -11.88 -23.40 7.00
N GLU A 209 -10.58 -23.72 6.87
CA GLU A 209 -10.06 -25.08 7.01
C GLU A 209 -9.63 -25.38 8.45
N SER A 210 -9.80 -26.64 8.86
CA SER A 210 -9.29 -27.16 10.13
C SER A 210 -7.77 -27.27 10.11
N TYR A 211 -7.14 -27.16 11.27
CA TYR A 211 -5.69 -27.32 11.39
C TYR A 211 -5.25 -28.79 11.31
N ALA A 212 -4.21 -29.04 10.52
CA ALA A 212 -3.48 -30.31 10.44
C ALA A 212 -2.22 -30.31 11.33
N GLU A 213 -1.65 -31.48 11.60
CA GLU A 213 -0.45 -31.62 12.45
C GLU A 213 0.78 -30.88 11.90
N GLU A 214 0.87 -30.74 10.59
CA GLU A 214 2.00 -30.08 9.90
C GLU A 214 1.77 -28.58 9.67
N ASP A 215 0.61 -28.05 10.06
CA ASP A 215 0.28 -26.65 9.83
C ASP A 215 1.12 -25.72 10.70
N VAL A 216 1.68 -24.70 10.06
CA VAL A 216 2.35 -23.61 10.75
C VAL A 216 1.29 -22.59 11.18
N ILE A 217 1.06 -22.46 12.48
CA ILE A 217 0.00 -21.63 13.05
C ILE A 217 0.59 -20.45 13.82
N VAL A 218 0.02 -19.27 13.60
CA VAL A 218 0.38 -18.05 14.31
C VAL A 218 -0.78 -17.62 15.20
N VAL A 219 -0.50 -17.45 16.49
CA VAL A 219 -1.37 -16.72 17.43
C VAL A 219 -0.99 -15.24 17.43
N LEU A 220 -1.94 -14.36 17.13
CA LEU A 220 -1.72 -12.91 17.16
C LEU A 220 -1.76 -12.37 18.61
N PRO A 221 -0.98 -11.32 18.92
CA PRO A 221 -0.83 -10.81 20.29
C PRO A 221 -2.11 -10.19 20.88
N CYS A 222 -3.07 -9.80 20.04
CA CYS A 222 -4.34 -9.20 20.48
C CYS A 222 -5.19 -10.13 21.36
N HIS A 223 -5.18 -11.45 21.13
CA HIS A 223 -5.86 -12.42 21.98
C HIS A 223 -5.36 -13.85 21.72
N ARG A 224 -5.26 -14.66 22.78
CA ARG A 224 -4.75 -16.04 22.73
C ARG A 224 -5.58 -17.03 21.89
N SER A 225 -6.81 -16.69 21.52
CA SER A 225 -7.67 -17.51 20.63
C SER A 225 -7.64 -17.03 19.18
N HIS A 226 -6.93 -15.94 18.87
CA HIS A 226 -6.81 -15.45 17.50
C HIS A 226 -5.61 -16.13 16.84
N HIS A 227 -5.86 -17.34 16.35
CA HIS A 227 -4.89 -18.16 15.64
C HIS A 227 -5.27 -18.32 14.17
N PHE A 228 -4.27 -18.46 13.30
CA PHE A 228 -4.45 -18.58 11.86
C PHE A 228 -3.30 -19.39 11.26
N HIS A 229 -3.49 -20.01 10.10
CA HIS A 229 -2.34 -20.47 9.30
C HIS A 229 -1.42 -19.29 9.02
N ARG A 230 -0.11 -19.49 9.18
CA ARG A 230 0.93 -18.46 8.98
C ARG A 230 0.78 -17.80 7.60
N ALA A 231 0.59 -18.61 6.56
CA ALA A 231 0.39 -18.13 5.19
C ALA A 231 -0.90 -17.32 5.01
N CYS A 232 -1.99 -17.71 5.67
CA CYS A 232 -3.27 -17.01 5.58
C CYS A 232 -3.21 -15.63 6.22
N VAL A 233 -2.66 -15.53 7.43
CA VAL A 233 -2.54 -14.24 8.13
C VAL A 233 -1.49 -13.33 7.51
N GLU A 234 -0.39 -13.89 6.96
CA GLU A 234 0.57 -13.09 6.19
C GLU A 234 -0.10 -12.40 5.00
N LYS A 235 -0.81 -13.16 4.15
CA LYS A 235 -1.52 -12.60 3.00
C LYS A 235 -2.58 -11.57 3.39
N TRP A 236 -3.20 -11.73 4.56
CA TRP A 236 -4.15 -10.76 5.09
C TRP A 236 -3.43 -9.45 5.46
N LEU A 237 -2.37 -9.53 6.27
CA LEU A 237 -1.65 -8.36 6.76
C LEU A 237 -0.92 -7.61 5.65
N LEU A 238 -0.31 -8.32 4.69
CA LEU A 238 0.37 -7.70 3.55
C LEU A 238 -0.58 -6.89 2.65
N ARG A 239 -1.84 -7.34 2.50
CA ARG A 239 -2.87 -6.59 1.76
C ARG A 239 -3.30 -5.30 2.45
N LEU A 240 -3.13 -5.20 3.77
CA LEU A 240 -3.50 -3.99 4.49
C LEU A 240 -2.48 -2.87 4.27
N ILE A 241 -1.21 -3.20 4.06
CA ILE A 241 -0.14 -2.20 3.90
C ILE A 241 -0.45 -1.30 2.68
N PRO A 242 -0.44 0.04 2.83
CA PRO A 242 0.15 0.83 3.94
C PRO A 242 -0.76 1.14 5.13
N GLU A 243 -2.02 0.69 5.13
CA GLU A 243 -2.98 0.92 6.20
C GLU A 243 -2.63 0.17 7.50
N PRO A 244 -3.22 0.58 8.64
CA PRO A 244 -3.03 -0.10 9.92
C PRO A 244 -3.29 -1.61 9.85
N LEU A 245 -2.34 -2.38 10.35
CA LEU A 245 -2.45 -3.83 10.47
C LEU A 245 -3.53 -4.19 11.48
N THR A 246 -4.53 -4.98 11.09
CA THR A 246 -5.66 -5.35 11.96
C THR A 246 -5.90 -6.85 11.99
N CYS A 247 -6.29 -7.35 13.17
CA CYS A 247 -6.65 -8.75 13.35
C CYS A 247 -7.92 -9.12 12.54
N PRO A 248 -7.93 -10.21 11.76
CA PRO A 248 -9.12 -10.66 11.03
C PRO A 248 -10.32 -10.95 11.93
N ASN A 249 -10.09 -11.39 13.18
CA ASN A 249 -11.15 -11.75 14.13
C ASN A 249 -11.79 -10.53 14.82
N CYS A 250 -10.96 -9.68 15.43
CA CYS A 250 -11.45 -8.62 16.32
C CYS A 250 -11.21 -7.20 15.81
N ARG A 251 -10.53 -7.05 14.66
CA ARG A 251 -10.15 -5.76 14.04
C ARG A 251 -9.28 -4.85 14.90
N THR A 252 -8.82 -5.33 16.07
CA THR A 252 -7.82 -4.63 16.88
C THR A 252 -6.57 -4.39 16.05
N GLN A 253 -6.09 -3.15 16.06
CA GLN A 253 -4.82 -2.79 15.45
C GLN A 253 -3.69 -3.54 16.15
N LEU A 254 -2.84 -4.17 15.35
CA LEU A 254 -1.71 -4.94 15.85
C LEU A 254 -0.50 -4.03 15.97
N ALA A 255 0.11 -4.00 17.15
CA ALA A 255 1.47 -3.54 17.34
C ALA A 255 2.38 -4.77 17.18
N LEU A 256 2.74 -5.07 15.93
CA LEU A 256 3.70 -6.11 15.57
C LEU A 256 5.13 -5.60 15.63
#